data_AF-A0A392RMW5-F1
#
_entry.id   AF-A0A392RMW5-F1
#
_cell.length_a   1.000
_cell.length_b   1.000
_cell.length_c   1.000
_cell.angle_alpha   90.00
_cell.angle_beta   90.00
_cell.angle_gamma   90.00
#
_symmetry.space_group_name_H-M   'P 1'
#
loop_
_entity.id
_entity.type
_entity.pdbx_description
1 polymer ?
#
loop_
_entity_poly.entity_id
_entity_poly.type
_entity_poly.pdbx_seq_one_letter_code
_entity_poly.pdbx_strand_id
1 'polypeptide(L)' 'MEESSNFLQPAIPQFDGYYEHWSMLMENLLCSKEYWSLIENGVTVAPANARADQQRLANESKLRDLKVKKLPILIN' A
#
# COMPACT_ATOMS: atom_id res chain seq x y z
N MET A 1 4.30 -36.35 -4.13
CA MET A 1 3.84 -35.06 -4.68
C MET A 1 4.57 -34.00 -3.88
N GLU A 2 5.52 -33.31 -4.51
CA GLU A 2 6.24 -32.21 -3.86
C GLU A 2 5.25 -31.07 -3.65
N GLU A 3 4.79 -30.89 -2.41
CA GLU A 3 4.15 -29.67 -1.95
C GLU A 3 5.23 -28.58 -1.96
N SER A 4 5.42 -27.96 -3.11
CA SER A 4 6.42 -26.94 -3.36
C SER A 4 6.14 -25.71 -2.50
N SER A 5 6.81 -25.70 -1.34
CA SER A 5 7.20 -24.58 -0.49
C SER A 5 6.97 -23.20 -1.14
N ASN A 6 5.76 -22.67 -1.01
CA ASN A 6 5.42 -21.27 -1.29
C ASN A 6 4.86 -20.57 -0.05
N PHE A 7 5.14 -21.09 1.14
CA PHE A 7 4.60 -20.60 2.41
C PHE A 7 5.24 -19.29 2.91
N LEU A 8 6.17 -18.67 2.17
CA LEU A 8 7.01 -17.58 2.69
C LEU A 8 7.14 -16.35 1.79
N GLN A 9 6.50 -16.30 0.62
CA GLN A 9 6.42 -15.04 -0.12
C GLN A 9 5.11 -14.33 0.26
N PRO A 10 5.17 -13.09 0.80
CA PRO A 10 3.98 -12.26 0.89
C PRO A 10 3.50 -11.96 -0.53
N ALA A 11 2.63 -12.82 -1.05
CA ALA A 11 2.04 -12.70 -2.37
C ALA A 11 0.89 -11.69 -2.30
N ILE A 12 0.81 -10.82 -3.31
CA ILE A 12 -0.35 -9.96 -3.48
C ILE A 12 -1.56 -10.86 -3.76
N PRO A 13 -2.67 -10.73 -3.01
CA PRO A 13 -3.90 -11.45 -3.31
C PRO A 13 -4.34 -11.19 -4.74
N GLN A 14 -4.37 -12.22 -5.57
CA GLN A 14 -4.94 -12.13 -6.92
C GLN A 14 -6.46 -12.05 -6.80
N PHE A 15 -7.08 -11.19 -7.61
CA PHE A 15 -8.53 -11.15 -7.72
C PHE A 15 -9.04 -12.39 -8.48
N ASP A 16 -9.88 -13.18 -7.84
CA ASP A 16 -10.42 -14.45 -8.34
C ASP A 16 -11.94 -14.42 -8.60
N GLY A 17 -12.57 -13.24 -8.46
CA GLY A 17 -14.01 -13.05 -8.58
C GLY A 17 -14.76 -13.02 -7.24
N TYR A 18 -14.13 -13.41 -6.12
CA TYR A 18 -14.70 -13.31 -4.78
C TYR A 18 -14.25 -12.02 -4.09
N TYR A 19 -14.96 -10.93 -4.37
CA TYR A 19 -14.61 -9.59 -3.88
C TYR A 19 -14.45 -9.53 -2.35
N GLU A 20 -15.38 -10.11 -1.59
CA GLU A 20 -15.35 -10.11 -0.11
C GLU A 20 -14.11 -10.82 0.45
N HIS A 21 -13.71 -11.93 -0.15
CA HIS A 21 -12.53 -12.67 0.27
C HIS A 21 -11.25 -11.92 -0.11
N TRP A 22 -11.20 -11.43 -1.34
CA TRP A 22 -10.07 -10.66 -1.86
C TRP A 22 -9.85 -9.36 -1.08
N SER A 23 -10.91 -8.61 -0.78
CA SER A 23 -10.84 -7.34 -0.04
C SER A 23 -10.32 -7.55 1.38
N MET A 24 -10.76 -8.61 2.07
CA MET A 24 -10.27 -8.97 3.39
C MET A 24 -8.76 -9.29 3.39
N LEU A 25 -8.27 -10.01 2.36
CA LEU A 25 -6.84 -10.30 2.23
C LEU A 25 -6.01 -9.04 1.91
N MET A 26 -6.54 -8.17 1.04
CA MET A 26 -5.91 -6.89 0.70
C MET A 26 -5.84 -5.94 1.90
N GLU A 27 -6.91 -5.87 2.71
CA GLU A 27 -6.94 -5.08 3.93
C GLU A 27 -5.89 -5.55 4.94
N ASN A 28 -5.80 -6.87 5.19
CA ASN A 28 -4.78 -7.44 6.05
C ASN A 28 -3.35 -7.16 5.58
N LEU A 29 -3.10 -7.26 4.26
CA LEU A 29 -1.80 -6.95 3.67
C LEU A 29 -1.42 -5.47 3.88
N LEU A 30 -2.35 -4.55 3.59
CA LEU A 30 -2.13 -3.11 3.72
C LEU A 30 -1.92 -2.68 5.18
N CYS A 31 -2.70 -3.24 6.11
CA CYS A 31 -2.53 -3.03 7.54
C CYS A 31 -1.20 -3.60 8.07
N SER A 32 -0.81 -4.80 7.65
CA SER A 32 0.47 -5.42 8.04
C SER A 32 1.70 -4.63 7.58
N LYS A 33 1.57 -3.86 6.49
CA LYS A 33 2.65 -3.04 5.94
C LYS A 33 2.60 -1.57 6.37
N GLU A 34 1.66 -1.21 7.25
CA GLU A 34 1.41 0.18 7.69
C GLU A 34 1.02 1.12 6.52
N TYR A 35 0.52 0.58 5.41
CA TYR A 35 0.08 1.36 4.24
C TYR A 35 -1.34 1.87 4.35
N TRP A 36 -2.12 1.39 5.32
CA TRP A 36 -3.50 1.83 5.53
C TRP A 36 -3.64 3.36 5.61
N SER A 37 -2.68 4.01 6.27
CA SER A 37 -2.63 5.47 6.40
C SER A 37 -2.60 6.21 5.06
N LEU A 38 -2.05 5.62 4.00
CA LEU A 38 -2.01 6.19 2.65
C LEU A 38 -3.32 5.98 1.88
N ILE A 39 -4.06 4.92 2.18
CA ILE A 39 -5.36 4.64 1.56
C ILE A 39 -6.44 5.52 2.20
N GLU A 40 -6.44 5.62 3.53
CA GLU A 40 -7.43 6.40 4.28
C GLU A 40 -7.25 7.91 4.13
N ASN A 41 -6.01 8.41 4.32
CA ASN A 41 -5.73 9.85 4.25
C ASN A 41 -5.43 10.34 2.82
N GLY A 42 -5.15 9.43 1.90
CA GLY A 42 -4.71 9.75 0.56
C GLY A 42 -3.32 10.41 0.51
N VAL A 43 -2.93 10.81 -0.70
CA VAL A 43 -1.73 11.65 -0.91
C VAL A 43 -2.14 13.11 -0.82
N THR A 44 -1.74 13.78 0.26
CA THR A 44 -2.00 15.20 0.45
C THR A 44 -1.23 16.04 -0.57
N VAL A 45 -1.95 16.81 -1.38
CA VAL A 45 -1.34 17.77 -2.30
C VAL A 45 -1.40 19.17 -1.69
N ALA A 46 -0.24 19.84 -1.61
CA ALA A 46 -0.18 21.22 -1.14
C ALA A 46 -0.86 22.17 -2.16
N PRO A 47 -1.76 23.06 -1.73
CA PRO A 47 -2.30 24.10 -2.60
C PRO A 47 -1.23 25.08 -3.07
N ALA A 48 -1.46 25.82 -4.15
CA ALA A 48 -0.47 26.69 -4.79
C ALA A 48 0.11 27.81 -3.89
N ASN A 49 -0.57 28.15 -2.79
CA ASN A 49 -0.13 29.16 -1.81
C ASN A 49 0.05 28.56 -0.40
N ALA A 50 0.43 27.28 -0.33
CA ALA A 50 0.54 26.52 0.91
C ALA A 50 1.53 27.13 1.91
N ARG A 51 1.13 27.14 3.18
CA ARG A 51 2.02 27.51 4.28
C ARG A 51 3.08 26.41 4.50
N ALA A 52 4.21 26.75 5.11
CA ALA A 52 5.32 25.82 5.34
C ALA A 52 4.89 24.48 5.95
N ASP A 53 3.94 24.48 6.88
CA ASP A 53 3.40 23.25 7.50
C ASP A 53 2.59 22.39 6.53
N GLN A 54 1.81 22.99 5.64
CA GLN A 54 1.07 22.28 4.59
C GLN A 54 2.02 21.69 3.53
N GLN A 55 3.10 22.41 3.21
CA GLN A 55 4.13 21.91 2.30
C GLN A 55 4.86 20.69 2.89
N ARG A 56 5.14 20.71 4.21
CA ARG A 56 5.75 19.58 4.92
C ARG A 56 4.86 18.34 4.90
N LEU A 57 3.56 18.50 5.17
CA LEU A 57 2.60 17.40 5.13
C LEU A 57 2.48 16.80 3.72
N ALA A 58 2.44 17.65 2.68
CA ALA A 58 2.40 17.18 1.29
C ALA A 58 3.67 16.42 0.91
N ASN A 59 4.85 16.93 1.29
CA ASN A 59 6.13 16.27 1.04
C ASN A 59 6.23 14.92 1.78
N GLU A 60 5.77 14.85 3.03
CA GLU A 60 5.76 13.61 3.80
C GLU A 60 4.84 12.55 3.18
N SER A 61 3.61 12.94 2.80
CA SER A 61 2.68 12.03 2.12
C SER A 61 3.24 11.51 0.80
N LYS A 62 3.89 12.39 0.01
CA LYS A 62 4.55 12.04 -1.25
C LYS A 62 5.75 11.11 -1.03
N LEU A 63 6.52 11.31 0.03
CA LEU A 63 7.65 10.43 0.36
C LEU A 63 7.17 9.04 0.75
N ARG A 64 6.10 8.95 1.54
CA ARG A 64 5.47 7.67 1.91
C ARG A 64 4.91 6.94 0.68
N ASP A 65 4.22 7.64 -0.22
CA ASP A 65 3.76 7.09 -1.52
C ASP A 65 4.93 6.57 -2.37
N LEU A 66 6.01 7.33 -2.51
CA LEU A 66 7.20 6.90 -3.25
C LEU A 66 7.87 5.68 -2.62
N LYS A 67 7.83 5.54 -1.30
CA LYS A 67 8.36 4.37 -0.59
C LYS A 67 7.53 3.13 -0.89
N VAL A 68 6.19 3.25 -0.92
CA VAL A 68 5.29 2.15 -1.32
C VAL A 68 5.56 1.72 -2.76
N LYS A 69 5.67 2.68 -3.69
CA LYS A 69 5.94 2.40 -5.11
C LYS A 69 7.28 1.73 -5.39
N LYS A 70 8.28 1.96 -4.54
CA LYS A 70 9.62 1.37 -4.67
C LYS A 70 9.78 0.02 -4.00
N LEU A 71 8.83 -0.39 -3.16
CA LEU A 71 8.94 -1.68 -2.50
C LEU A 71 8.63 -2.78 -3.53
N PRO A 72 9.49 -3.82 -3.64
CA PRO A 72 9.26 -4.94 -4.52
C PRO A 72 8.10 -5.76 -3.94
N ILE A 73 6.88 -5.35 -4.29
CA ILE A 73 5.72 -6.22 -4.18
C ILE A 73 5.93 -7.25 -5.30
N LEU A 74 6.27 -8.49 -4.93
CA LEU A 74 6.52 -9.59 -5.87
C LEU A 74 5.27 -9.77 -6.74
N ILE A 75 5.32 -9.25 -7.97
CA ILE A 75 4.36 -9.55 -9.02
C ILE A 75 4.92 -10.80 -9.72
N ASN A 76 4.40 -11.97 -9.37
CA ASN A 76 4.62 -13.21 -10.12
C ASN A 76 3.57 -13.33 -11.24
#